data_AF-A0A2V9D6T6-F1
#
_entry.id   AF-A0A2V9D6T6-F1
#
_cell.length_a   1.000
_cell.length_b   1.000
_cell.length_c   1.000
_cell.angle_alpha   90.00
_cell.angle_beta   90.00
_cell.angle_gamma   90.00
#
_symmetry.space_group_name_H-M   'P 1'
#
loop_
_entity.id
_entity.type
_entity.pdbx_description
1 polymer ?
#
loop_
_entity_poly.entity_id
_entity_poly.type
_entity_poly.pdbx_seq_one_letter_code
_entity_poly.pdbx_strand_id
1 'polypeptide(L)'
;MLARNAAGSQMTRSSFDAQRGRYGALLVGSPDEVVDKIIRHSEALGGISRLSFMMNVASLPQVKVLRAIDAIGAQVAPALHQIKFSDSNFATAT
;
A
#
# COMPACT_ATOMS: atom_id res chain seq x y z
N MET A 1 -37.87 14.51 -7.54
CA MET A 1 -37.13 13.75 -6.50
C MET A 1 -35.64 13.83 -6.84
N LEU A 2 -34.86 14.52 -6.00
CA LEU A 2 -33.45 14.82 -6.26
C LEU A 2 -32.60 13.55 -6.24
N ALA A 3 -31.88 13.32 -7.34
CA ALA A 3 -30.81 12.34 -7.40
C ALA A 3 -29.73 12.74 -6.40
N ARG A 4 -29.42 11.81 -5.50
CA ARG A 4 -28.35 11.89 -4.52
C ARG A 4 -27.05 12.11 -5.29
N ASN A 5 -26.50 13.32 -5.22
CA ASN A 5 -25.18 13.62 -5.75
C ASN A 5 -24.17 12.66 -5.10
N ALA A 6 -23.74 11.64 -5.81
CA ALA A 6 -22.58 10.83 -5.47
C ALA A 6 -21.29 11.64 -5.73
N ALA A 7 -21.25 12.87 -5.22
CA ALA A 7 -20.01 13.57 -4.99
C ALA A 7 -19.37 12.85 -3.80
N GLY A 8 -18.54 11.85 -4.11
CA GLY A 8 -17.82 11.05 -3.13
C GLY A 8 -17.30 11.95 -2.02
N SER A 9 -17.58 11.57 -0.78
CA SER A 9 -17.17 12.31 0.41
C SER A 9 -15.74 12.81 0.23
N GLN A 10 -15.56 14.14 0.23
CA GLN A 10 -14.22 14.72 0.21
C GLN A 10 -13.38 14.03 1.28
N MET A 11 -12.20 13.57 0.91
CA MET A 11 -11.32 12.86 1.84
C MET A 11 -11.06 13.76 3.05
N THR A 12 -11.61 13.40 4.20
CA THR A 12 -11.35 14.10 5.45
C THR A 12 -9.98 13.70 5.98
N ARG A 13 -9.38 14.54 6.83
CA ARG A 13 -8.13 14.19 7.49
C ARG A 13 -8.24 12.90 8.30
N SER A 14 -9.35 12.72 9.02
CA SER A 14 -9.60 11.50 9.80
C SER A 14 -9.73 10.24 8.93
N SER A 15 -10.39 10.35 7.77
CA SER A 15 -10.49 9.25 6.81
C SER A 15 -9.12 8.89 6.23
N PHE A 16 -8.33 9.90 5.87
CA PHE A 16 -6.94 9.69 5.44
C PHE A 16 -6.10 9.02 6.54
N ASP A 17 -6.19 9.49 7.79
CA ASP A 17 -5.46 8.93 8.93
C ASP A 17 -5.87 7.48 9.22
N ALA A 18 -7.15 7.15 9.08
CA ALA A 18 -7.63 5.77 9.14
C ALA A 18 -7.05 4.90 8.02
N GLN A 19 -7.02 5.42 6.78
CA GLN A 19 -6.50 4.71 5.61
C GLN A 19 -4.98 4.50 5.63
N ARG A 20 -4.21 5.41 6.23
CA ARG A 20 -2.77 5.21 6.46
C ARG A 20 -2.46 4.42 7.74
N GLY A 21 -3.46 4.09 8.56
CA GLY A 21 -3.29 3.28 9.77
C GLY A 21 -2.90 1.83 9.46
N ARG A 22 -2.62 1.05 10.51
CA ARG A 22 -2.14 -0.35 10.41
C ARG A 22 -2.98 -1.23 9.49
N TYR A 23 -4.30 -1.09 9.51
CA TYR A 23 -5.25 -1.89 8.73
C TYR A 23 -5.83 -1.18 7.51
N GLY A 24 -5.40 0.05 7.23
CA GLY A 24 -5.88 0.81 6.09
C GLY A 24 -5.17 0.45 4.79
N ALA A 25 -5.73 0.89 3.67
CA ALA A 25 -5.27 0.52 2.33
C ALA A 25 -4.06 1.32 1.82
N LEU A 26 -3.74 2.46 2.44
CA LEU A 26 -2.63 3.29 2.00
C LEU A 26 -1.31 2.79 2.58
N LEU A 27 -0.38 2.44 1.69
CA LEU A 27 1.02 2.10 1.99
C LEU A 27 1.83 3.37 2.29
N VAL A 28 1.46 4.09 3.35
CA VAL A 28 2.07 5.34 3.79
C VAL A 28 2.48 5.21 5.26
N GLY A 29 3.78 5.38 5.53
CA GLY A 29 4.36 5.21 6.86
C GLY A 29 5.88 5.22 6.82
N SER A 30 6.51 4.68 7.87
CA SER A 30 7.93 4.30 7.83
C SER A 30 8.16 3.10 6.88
N PRO A 31 9.40 2.83 6.46
CA PRO A 31 9.72 1.65 5.66
C PRO A 31 9.24 0.34 6.30
N ASP A 32 9.47 0.18 7.61
CA ASP A 32 9.03 -1.02 8.36
C ASP A 32 7.50 -1.15 8.38
N GLU A 33 6.77 -0.05 8.61
CA GLU A 33 5.30 -0.05 8.57
C GLU A 33 4.77 -0.45 7.19
N VAL A 34 5.45 -0.02 6.12
CA VAL A 34 5.09 -0.36 4.74
C VAL A 34 5.37 -1.84 4.47
N VAL A 35 6.51 -2.37 4.92
CA VAL A 35 6.85 -3.80 4.80
C VAL A 35 5.79 -4.67 5.49
N ASP A 36 5.49 -4.36 6.75
CA ASP A 36 4.46 -5.08 7.52
C ASP A 36 3.09 -5.06 6.83
N LYS A 37 2.74 -3.94 6.18
CA LYS A 37 1.51 -3.84 5.40
C LYS A 37 1.53 -4.71 4.16
N ILE A 38 2.62 -4.70 3.41
CA ILE A 38 2.74 -5.49 2.19
C ILE A 38 2.64 -6.98 2.51
N ILE A 39 3.32 -7.46 3.56
CA ILE A 39 3.26 -8.86 3.99
C ILE A 39 1.83 -9.26 4.31
N ARG A 40 1.14 -8.50 5.16
CA ARG A 40 -0.24 -8.78 5.54
C ARG A 40 -1.19 -8.80 4.35
N HIS A 41 -1.04 -7.85 3.42
CA HIS A 41 -1.86 -7.84 2.21
C HIS A 41 -1.53 -9.02 1.30
N SER A 42 -0.26 -9.40 1.21
CA SER A 42 0.17 -10.61 0.48
C SER A 42 -0.50 -11.85 1.07
N GLU A 43 -0.42 -12.04 2.38
CA GLU A 43 -1.05 -13.17 3.09
C GLU A 43 -2.58 -13.21 2.89
N ALA A 44 -3.25 -12.06 3.04
CA ALA A 44 -4.70 -11.97 2.89
C ALA A 44 -5.18 -12.24 1.45
N LEU A 45 -4.32 -12.01 0.45
CA LEU A 45 -4.63 -12.20 -0.97
C LEU A 45 -4.09 -13.52 -1.53
N GLY A 46 -3.46 -14.37 -0.71
CA GLY A 46 -2.88 -15.65 -1.15
C GLY A 46 -1.55 -15.51 -1.91
N GLY A 47 -0.88 -14.36 -1.77
CA GLY A 47 0.42 -14.07 -2.36
C GLY A 47 0.36 -12.94 -3.40
N ILE A 48 1.19 -11.91 -3.21
CA ILE A 48 1.42 -10.85 -4.20
C ILE A 48 2.78 -11.07 -4.86
N SER A 49 2.80 -11.19 -6.18
CA SER A 49 4.04 -11.32 -6.97
C SER A 49 4.63 -9.98 -7.42
N ARG A 50 3.83 -8.90 -7.40
CA ARG A 50 4.23 -7.57 -7.88
C ARG A 50 3.43 -6.48 -7.19
N LEU A 51 4.13 -5.42 -6.79
CA LEU A 51 3.55 -4.20 -6.26
C LEU A 51 3.95 -3.00 -7.12
N SER A 52 2.99 -2.11 -7.39
CA SER A 52 3.21 -0.86 -8.11
C SER A 52 2.76 0.30 -7.24
N PHE A 53 3.62 1.31 -7.06
CA PHE A 53 3.32 2.49 -6.26
C PHE A 53 2.84 3.65 -7.13
N MET A 54 1.63 4.14 -6.86
CA MET A 54 1.12 5.38 -7.45
C MET A 54 1.45 6.55 -6.52
N MET A 55 2.46 7.34 -6.89
CA MET A 55 3.01 8.42 -6.05
C MET A 55 2.86 9.83 -6.66
N ASN A 56 2.09 9.96 -7.74
CA ASN A 56 1.92 11.19 -8.51
C ASN A 56 0.83 12.14 -7.95
N VAL A 57 0.78 12.30 -6.63
CA VAL A 57 -0.18 13.21 -5.99
C VAL A 57 0.13 14.65 -6.42
N ALA A 58 -0.86 15.34 -7.00
CA ALA A 58 -0.74 16.58 -7.79
C ALA A 58 -0.15 17.82 -7.08
N SER A 59 0.34 17.69 -5.84
CA SER A 59 0.99 18.75 -5.05
C SER A 59 2.19 18.27 -4.23
N LEU A 60 2.68 17.04 -4.44
CA LEU A 60 3.81 16.51 -3.69
C LEU A 60 5.13 17.07 -4.24
N PRO A 61 5.98 17.71 -3.41
CA PRO A 61 7.29 18.17 -3.86
C PRO A 61 8.14 17.00 -4.37
N GLN A 62 8.83 17.18 -5.51
CA GLN A 62 9.66 16.15 -6.15
C GLN A 62 10.66 15.51 -5.18
N VAL A 63 11.28 16.31 -4.30
CA VAL A 63 12.22 15.81 -3.28
C VAL A 63 11.60 14.74 -2.36
N LYS A 64 10.30 14.83 -2.06
CA LYS A 64 9.62 13.82 -1.24
C LYS A 64 9.38 12.54 -2.02
N VAL A 65 9.06 12.65 -3.31
CA VAL A 65 8.93 11.47 -4.20
C VAL A 65 10.27 10.74 -4.30
N LEU A 66 11.35 11.47 -4.56
CA LEU A 66 12.70 10.89 -4.65
C LEU A 66 13.12 10.19 -3.37
N ARG A 67 12.93 10.84 -2.20
CA ARG A 67 13.21 10.21 -0.90
C ARG A 67 12.42 8.93 -0.65
N ALA A 68 11.16 8.89 -1.10
CA ALA A 68 10.35 7.70 -0.97
C ALA A 68 10.79 6.60 -1.95
N ILE A 69 11.21 6.94 -3.18
CA ILE A 69 11.84 5.99 -4.11
C ILE A 69 13.12 5.40 -3.49
N ASP A 70 13.97 6.24 -2.90
CA ASP A 70 15.20 5.81 -2.23
C ASP A 70 14.89 4.85 -1.07
N ALA A 71 13.92 5.19 -0.22
CA ALA A 71 13.49 4.32 0.88
C ALA A 71 12.92 2.98 0.37
N ILE A 72 12.16 2.99 -0.73
CA ILE A 72 11.63 1.77 -1.35
C ILE A 72 12.78 0.89 -1.84
N GLY A 73 13.73 1.46 -2.58
CA GLY A 73 14.85 0.71 -3.16
C GLY A 73 15.87 0.23 -2.12
N ALA A 74 16.13 1.02 -1.08
CA ALA A 74 17.17 0.72 -0.09
C ALA A 74 16.68 -0.11 1.09
N GLN A 75 15.39 -0.02 1.46
CA GLN A 75 14.88 -0.65 2.69
C GLN A 75 13.73 -1.60 2.42
N VAL A 76 12.68 -1.14 1.72
CA VAL A 76 11.45 -1.93 1.55
C VAL A 76 11.66 -3.15 0.65
N ALA A 77 12.18 -2.95 -0.56
CA ALA A 77 12.37 -4.05 -1.51
C ALA A 77 13.36 -5.12 -1.00
N PRO A 78 14.53 -4.76 -0.43
CA PRO A 78 15.43 -5.75 0.17
C PRO A 78 14.79 -6.53 1.31
N ALA A 79 14.03 -5.87 2.20
CA ALA A 79 13.35 -6.55 3.30
C ALA A 79 12.33 -7.58 2.80
N LEU A 80 11.53 -7.24 1.78
CA LEU A 80 10.54 -8.16 1.20
C LEU A 80 11.17 -9.36 0.49
N HIS A 81 12.31 -9.19 -0.18
CA HIS A 81 13.01 -10.30 -0.84
C HIS A 81 13.61 -11.33 0.12
N GLN A 82 13.78 -10.98 1.40
CA GLN A 82 14.25 -11.92 2.43
C GLN A 82 13.12 -12.81 2.96
N ILE A 83 11.87 -12.49 2.64
CA ILE A 83 10.69 -13.19 3.13
C ILE A 83 10.36 -14.33 2.17
N LYS A 84 10.25 -15.54 2.74
CA LYS A 84 9.77 -16.71 2.01
C LYS A 84 8.27 -16.85 2.25
N PHE A 85 7.48 -16.60 1.21
CA PHE A 85 6.06 -16.95 1.23
C PHE A 85 5.92 -18.45 0.95
N SER A 86 5.03 -19.13 1.67
CA SER A 86 4.73 -20.54 1.44
C SER A 86 3.76 -20.67 0.27
N ASP A 87 4.10 -21.48 -0.75
CA ASP A 87 3.32 -21.67 -1.97
C ASP A 87 2.00 -22.46 -1.78
N SER A 88 1.46 -22.57 -0.57
CA SER A 88 0.51 -23.63 -0.21
C SER A 88 -0.92 -23.50 -0.74
N ASN A 89 -1.31 -22.44 -1.47
CA ASN A 89 -2.73 -22.19 -1.79
C ASN A 89 -3.10 -22.01 -3.28
N PHE A 90 -2.19 -22.21 -4.25
CA PHE A 90 -2.54 -22.08 -5.67
C PHE A 90 -3.15 -23.35 -6.32
N ALA A 91 -3.38 -24.43 -5.56
CA ALA A 91 -3.70 -25.75 -6.11
C ALA A 91 -5.18 -26.19 -6.06
N THR A 92 -6.17 -25.30 -5.86
CA THR A 92 -7.57 -25.77 -5.68
C THR A 92 -8.63 -25.05 -6.53
N ALA A 93 -8.25 -24.38 -7.62
CA ALA A 93 -9.23 -23.88 -8.59
C ALA A 93 -8.92 -24.45 -9.99
N THR A 94 -9.44 -25.65 -10.26
CA THR A 94 -9.64 -26.22 -11.60
C THR A 94 -11.11 -26.54 -11.73
#